data_AF-A0A8R1EBL7-F1
#
_entry.id   AF-A0A8R1EBL7-F1
#
_cell.length_a   1.000
_cell.length_b   1.000
_cell.length_c   1.000
_cell.angle_alpha   90.00
_cell.angle_beta   90.00
_cell.angle_gamma   90.00
#
_symmetry.space_group_name_H-M   'P 1'
#
loop_
_entity.id
_entity.type
_entity.pdbx_description
1 polymer ?
#
loop_
_entity_poly.entity_id
_entity_poly.type
_entity_poly.pdbx_seq_one_letter_code
_entity_poly.pdbx_strand_id
1 'polypeptide(L)'
;MQKLDQENRALRLENAELRSKLIKTQKESEAFSVNLKMVQNCREKLEAELSETIAEIEFLKAQVERNEKERLETPILEQQQVPETSSPKKKGITGEKEHQEFSGRSGNMEYNSTWTSSICIQEASQKSFTLKNTHYTDRQSLDDFIIWRIVDGVNTMAPTPLPNEIILQPGQEYTFHAKHKDARNIPGTSCVMHRHETFGTGKVNYTILMDNNGEEIAKHECWILY
;
A
#
# COMPACT_ATOMS: atom_id res chain seq x y z
N MET A 1 -34.52 45.14 23.09
CA MET A 1 -34.93 43.80 22.60
C MET A 1 -34.21 43.44 21.30
N GLN A 2 -34.38 44.18 20.20
CA GLN A 2 -33.75 43.87 18.90
C GLN A 2 -32.21 43.73 18.90
N LYS A 3 -31.49 44.56 19.68
CA LYS A 3 -30.02 44.50 19.77
C LYS A 3 -29.53 43.20 20.44
N LEU A 4 -30.26 42.73 21.46
CA LEU A 4 -30.00 41.49 22.17
C LEU A 4 -30.28 40.26 21.30
N ASP A 5 -31.30 40.34 20.43
CA ASP A 5 -31.63 39.27 19.48
C ASP A 5 -30.60 39.16 18.34
N GLN A 6 -30.03 40.29 17.90
CA GLN A 6 -28.92 40.28 16.93
C GLN A 6 -27.65 39.70 17.53
N GLU A 7 -27.31 40.10 18.76
CA GLU A 7 -26.14 39.60 19.48
C GLU A 7 -26.25 38.10 19.77
N ASN A 8 -27.42 37.61 20.19
CA ASN A 8 -27.67 36.17 20.34
C ASN A 8 -27.56 35.39 19.03
N ARG A 9 -27.98 35.97 17.89
CA ARG A 9 -27.82 35.32 16.58
C ARG A 9 -26.36 35.25 16.16
N ALA A 10 -25.59 36.31 16.38
CA ALA A 10 -24.16 36.35 16.09
C ALA A 10 -23.41 35.29 16.92
N LEU A 11 -23.68 35.23 18.22
CA LEU A 11 -23.08 34.22 19.12
C LEU A 11 -23.43 32.78 18.74
N ARG A 12 -24.64 32.54 18.22
CA ARG A 12 -25.04 31.21 17.71
C ARG A 12 -24.28 30.81 16.45
N LEU A 13 -24.08 31.75 15.53
CA LEU A 13 -23.30 31.51 14.31
C LEU A 13 -21.83 31.25 14.64
N GLU A 14 -21.24 32.07 15.50
CA GLU A 14 -19.86 31.89 15.96
C GLU A 14 -19.66 30.55 16.67
N ASN A 15 -20.58 30.16 17.57
CA ASN A 15 -20.54 28.85 18.21
C ASN A 15 -20.66 27.69 17.20
N ALA A 16 -21.49 27.82 16.17
CA ALA A 16 -21.61 26.82 15.12
C ALA A 16 -20.30 26.70 14.30
N GLU A 17 -19.68 27.83 13.98
CA GLU A 17 -18.41 27.87 13.26
C GLU A 17 -17.26 27.28 14.09
N LEU A 18 -17.17 27.61 15.38
CA LEU A 18 -16.18 27.05 16.31
C LEU A 18 -16.35 25.54 16.47
N ARG A 19 -17.60 25.03 16.58
CA ARG A 19 -17.87 23.59 16.59
C ARG A 19 -17.42 22.91 15.30
N SER A 20 -17.69 23.52 14.15
CA SER A 20 -17.24 23.00 12.86
C SER A 20 -15.71 22.96 12.75
N LYS A 21 -15.02 24.00 13.22
CA LYS A 21 -13.55 24.06 13.26
C LYS A 21 -12.99 22.98 14.18
N LEU A 22 -13.57 22.82 15.37
CA LEU A 22 -13.15 21.81 16.33
C LEU A 22 -13.23 20.39 15.75
N ILE A 23 -14.35 20.03 15.13
CA ILE A 23 -14.53 18.73 14.48
C ILE A 23 -13.49 18.53 13.37
N LYS A 24 -13.24 19.56 12.56
CA LYS A 24 -12.25 19.49 11.50
C LYS A 24 -10.84 19.24 12.05
N THR A 25 -10.43 20.00 13.07
CA THR A 25 -9.13 19.83 13.72
C THR A 25 -9.00 18.47 14.41
N GLN A 26 -10.07 17.95 15.02
CA GLN A 26 -10.09 16.60 15.59
C GLN A 26 -9.82 15.54 14.54
N LYS A 27 -10.53 15.60 13.39
CA LYS A 27 -10.30 14.68 12.27
C LYS A 27 -8.88 14.78 11.71
N GLU A 28 -8.32 15.99 11.62
CA GLU A 28 -6.93 16.20 11.20
C GLU A 28 -5.95 15.57 12.21
N SER A 29 -6.17 15.73 13.52
CA SER A 29 -5.34 15.12 14.57
C SER A 29 -5.42 13.59 14.55
N GLU A 30 -6.60 13.01 14.31
CA GLU A 30 -6.78 11.56 14.17
C GLU A 30 -6.00 11.03 12.97
N ALA A 31 -6.11 11.70 11.81
CA ALA A 31 -5.34 11.36 10.62
C ALA A 31 -3.83 11.46 10.85
N PHE A 32 -3.36 12.49 11.56
CA PHE A 32 -1.94 12.60 11.93
C PHE A 32 -1.49 11.47 12.87
N SER A 33 -2.32 11.04 13.81
CA SER A 33 -2.01 9.94 14.71
C SER A 33 -1.84 8.61 13.96
N VAL A 34 -2.72 8.35 12.99
CA VAL A 34 -2.62 7.17 12.11
C VAL A 34 -1.36 7.22 11.25
N ASN A 35 -1.08 8.36 10.62
CA ASN A 35 0.13 8.54 9.82
C ASN A 35 1.41 8.36 10.66
N LEU A 36 1.42 8.83 11.90
CA LEU A 36 2.54 8.64 12.81
C LEU A 36 2.77 7.16 13.11
N LYS A 37 1.71 6.41 13.43
CA LYS A 37 1.79 4.96 13.64
C LYS A 37 2.32 4.24 12.40
N MET A 38 1.85 4.64 11.21
CA MET A 38 2.34 4.06 9.97
C MET A 38 3.84 4.30 9.77
N VAL A 39 4.31 5.53 9.99
CA VAL A 39 5.74 5.85 9.89
C VAL A 39 6.57 5.06 10.91
N GLN A 40 6.02 4.84 12.12
CA GLN A 40 6.67 4.00 13.14
C GLN A 40 6.77 2.54 12.69
N ASN A 41 5.69 1.95 12.19
CA ASN A 41 5.68 0.57 11.68
C ASN A 41 6.63 0.40 10.50
N CYS A 42 6.66 1.34 9.56
CA CYS A 42 7.63 1.32 8.46
C CYS A 42 9.08 1.37 8.97
N ARG A 43 9.36 2.19 9.98
CA ARG A 43 10.70 2.26 10.58
C ARG A 43 11.09 0.93 11.21
N GLU A 44 10.20 0.33 12.01
CA GLU A 44 10.46 -0.95 12.67
C GLU A 44 10.68 -2.09 11.66
N LYS A 45 9.90 -2.12 10.58
CA LYS A 45 10.11 -3.08 9.49
C LYS A 45 11.47 -2.89 8.81
N LEU A 46 11.85 -1.66 8.48
CA LEU A 46 13.15 -1.36 7.88
C LEU A 46 14.31 -1.67 8.83
N GLU A 47 14.16 -1.44 10.13
CA GLU A 47 15.15 -1.82 11.15
C GLU A 47 15.33 -3.34 11.22
N ALA A 48 14.24 -4.11 11.09
CA ALA A 48 14.31 -5.58 11.02
C ALA A 48 15.00 -6.07 9.74
N GLU A 49 14.61 -5.55 8.57
CA GLU A 49 15.23 -5.89 7.27
C GLU A 49 16.73 -5.53 7.24
N LEU A 50 17.09 -4.38 7.83
CA LEU A 50 18.49 -3.96 7.96
C LEU A 50 19.27 -4.93 8.86
N SER A 51 18.69 -5.35 9.98
CA SER A 51 19.32 -6.33 10.88
C SER A 51 19.53 -7.68 10.20
N GLU A 52 18.57 -8.15 9.40
CA GLU A 52 18.70 -9.39 8.62
C GLU A 52 19.82 -9.28 7.58
N THR A 53 19.86 -8.17 6.85
CA THR A 53 20.90 -7.89 5.85
C THR A 53 22.30 -7.86 6.48
N ILE A 54 22.45 -7.22 7.66
CA ILE A 54 23.72 -7.20 8.39
C ILE A 54 24.16 -8.61 8.78
N ALA A 55 23.25 -9.43 9.30
CA ALA A 55 23.54 -10.81 9.68
C ALA A 55 23.95 -11.67 8.46
N GLU A 56 23.31 -11.47 7.31
CA GLU A 56 23.69 -12.14 6.07
C GLU A 56 25.09 -11.72 5.60
N ILE A 57 25.43 -10.43 5.66
CA ILE A 57 26.76 -9.93 5.33
C ILE A 57 27.83 -10.55 6.24
N GLU A 58 27.57 -10.65 7.55
CA GLU A 58 28.49 -11.29 8.50
C GLU A 58 28.68 -12.78 8.20
N PHE A 59 27.59 -13.48 7.89
CA PHE A 59 27.63 -14.88 7.50
C PHE A 59 28.45 -15.09 6.22
N LEU A 60 28.21 -14.27 5.19
CA LEU A 60 28.94 -14.33 3.91
C LEU A 60 30.42 -14.00 4.10
N LYS A 61 30.78 -13.00 4.91
CA LYS A 61 32.17 -12.69 5.25
C LYS A 61 32.86 -13.89 5.92
N ALA A 62 32.21 -14.53 6.89
CA ALA A 62 32.74 -15.71 7.56
C ALA A 62 32.89 -16.91 6.60
N GLN A 63 31.98 -17.08 5.64
CA GLN A 63 32.09 -18.10 4.60
C GLN A 63 33.27 -17.83 3.66
N VAL A 64 33.47 -16.58 3.24
CA VAL A 64 34.60 -16.18 2.38
C VAL A 64 35.92 -16.45 3.10
N GLU A 65 36.05 -16.05 4.37
CA GLU A 65 37.26 -16.30 5.17
C GLU A 65 37.55 -17.80 5.32
N ARG A 66 36.52 -18.62 5.54
CA ARG A 66 36.66 -20.09 5.59
C ARG A 66 37.13 -20.64 4.25
N ASN A 67 36.52 -20.24 3.14
CA ASN A 67 36.88 -20.70 1.80
C ASN A 67 38.30 -20.28 1.40
N GLU A 68 38.72 -19.06 1.76
CA GLU A 68 40.09 -18.60 1.55
C GLU A 68 41.11 -19.42 2.34
N LYS A 69 40.79 -19.77 3.59
CA LYS A 69 41.61 -20.65 4.41
C LYS A 69 41.70 -22.07 3.84
N GLU A 70 40.59 -22.65 3.40
CA GLU A 70 40.56 -23.98 2.75
C GLU A 70 41.35 -23.99 1.43
N ARG A 71 41.32 -22.91 0.64
CA ARG A 71 42.14 -22.76 -0.57
C ARG A 71 43.63 -22.63 -0.29
N LEU A 72 44.01 -22.06 0.86
CA LEU A 72 45.41 -21.96 1.29
C LEU A 72 45.91 -23.29 1.87
N GLU A 73 45.02 -24.12 2.43
CA GLU A 73 45.36 -25.39 3.09
C GLU A 73 45.28 -26.62 2.16
N THR A 74 44.76 -26.51 0.93
CA THR A 74 44.68 -27.62 -0.04
C THR A 74 45.71 -27.48 -1.18
N PRO A 75 46.65 -28.44 -1.35
CA PRO A 75 47.44 -28.54 -2.56
C PRO A 75 46.51 -28.93 -3.72
N ILE A 76 46.61 -28.20 -4.83
CA ILE A 76 45.81 -28.38 -6.04
C ILE A 76 45.85 -29.84 -6.50
N LEU A 77 44.72 -30.53 -6.40
CA LEU A 77 44.40 -31.71 -7.21
C LEU A 77 43.16 -31.39 -8.02
N GLU A 78 43.38 -31.25 -9.33
CA GLU A 78 42.34 -31.18 -10.33
C GLU A 78 41.50 -32.47 -10.33
N GLN A 79 40.25 -32.31 -10.79
CA GLN A 79 39.28 -33.33 -11.18
C GLN A 79 38.53 -34.06 -10.05
N GLN A 80 37.25 -33.71 -9.90
CA GLN A 80 36.21 -34.72 -10.12
C GLN A 80 34.84 -34.09 -10.43
N GLN A 81 34.15 -34.73 -11.35
CA GLN A 81 32.79 -34.46 -11.81
C GLN A 81 31.80 -34.36 -10.64
N VAL A 82 30.90 -33.37 -10.70
CA VAL A 82 29.78 -33.25 -9.76
C VAL A 82 28.61 -34.07 -10.30
N PRO A 83 28.08 -35.08 -9.56
CA PRO A 83 26.76 -35.61 -9.83
C PRO A 83 25.70 -34.66 -9.27
N GLU A 84 24.62 -34.49 -10.03
CA GLU A 84 23.39 -33.82 -9.61
C GLU A 84 22.87 -34.36 -8.27
N THR A 85 22.69 -33.50 -7.28
CA THR A 85 21.82 -33.81 -6.14
C THR A 85 21.07 -32.58 -5.63
N SER A 86 19.76 -32.65 -5.86
CA SER A 86 18.66 -32.30 -4.95
C SER A 86 18.60 -30.88 -4.36
N SER A 87 17.64 -30.12 -4.90
CA SER A 87 17.03 -28.96 -4.26
C SER A 87 16.58 -29.28 -2.82
N PRO A 88 16.95 -28.49 -1.80
CA PRO A 88 16.29 -28.59 -0.51
C PRO A 88 14.90 -27.97 -0.63
N LYS A 89 13.86 -28.81 -0.62
CA LYS A 89 12.48 -28.40 -0.34
C LYS A 89 12.48 -27.74 1.05
N LYS A 90 12.37 -26.42 1.11
CA LYS A 90 12.01 -25.71 2.34
C LYS A 90 10.62 -26.18 2.76
N LYS A 91 10.57 -26.85 3.92
CA LYS A 91 9.33 -27.21 4.60
C LYS A 91 8.65 -25.93 5.05
N GLY A 92 7.54 -25.59 4.41
CA GLY A 92 6.63 -24.55 4.86
C GLY A 92 5.96 -24.99 6.16
N ILE A 93 6.23 -24.25 7.23
CA ILE A 93 5.40 -24.21 8.43
C ILE A 93 5.37 -22.74 8.85
N THR A 94 4.24 -22.09 8.59
CA THR A 94 3.50 -21.18 9.48
C THR A 94 2.35 -20.60 8.66
N GLY A 95 1.15 -20.50 9.23
CA GLY A 95 -0.09 -20.18 8.52
C GLY A 95 0.03 -18.99 7.57
N GLU A 96 0.20 -19.28 6.29
CA GLU A 96 0.16 -18.31 5.21
C GLU A 96 -1.29 -17.86 5.06
N LYS A 97 -1.57 -16.58 5.31
CA LYS A 97 -2.72 -15.94 4.68
C LYS A 97 -2.54 -16.20 3.18
N GLU A 98 -3.48 -16.88 2.53
CA GLU A 98 -3.35 -17.23 1.11
C GLU A 98 -3.04 -15.98 0.30
N HIS A 99 -1.78 -15.86 -0.12
CA HIS A 99 -1.33 -14.79 -1.01
C HIS A 99 -1.89 -15.09 -2.39
N GLN A 100 -2.77 -14.21 -2.86
CA GLN A 100 -3.36 -14.30 -4.19
C GLN A 100 -2.64 -13.32 -5.11
N GLU A 101 -2.50 -13.69 -6.37
CA GLU A 101 -1.81 -12.89 -7.39
C GLU A 101 -2.51 -12.94 -8.74
N PHE A 102 -2.40 -11.85 -9.50
CA PHE A 102 -2.87 -11.73 -10.87
C PHE A 102 -1.92 -10.82 -11.65
N SER A 103 -1.42 -11.31 -12.78
CA SER A 103 -0.58 -10.54 -13.69
C SER A 103 -1.25 -10.37 -15.05
N GLY A 104 -0.92 -9.27 -15.72
CA GLY A 104 -1.45 -8.99 -17.04
C GLY A 104 -0.62 -7.98 -17.81
N ARG A 105 -1.03 -7.77 -19.06
CA ARG A 105 -0.39 -6.83 -19.97
C ARG A 105 -1.44 -6.05 -20.75
N SER A 106 -1.31 -4.74 -20.77
CA SER A 106 -2.13 -3.81 -21.55
C SER A 106 -1.23 -2.94 -22.42
N GLY A 107 -1.16 -3.28 -23.72
CA GLY A 107 -0.23 -2.64 -24.65
C GLY A 107 1.24 -2.84 -24.25
N ASN A 108 1.94 -1.73 -24.01
CA ASN A 108 3.33 -1.70 -23.56
C ASN A 108 3.46 -1.74 -22.03
N MET A 109 2.35 -1.90 -21.31
CA MET A 109 2.31 -1.85 -19.86
C MET A 109 2.11 -3.25 -19.31
N GLU A 110 3.01 -3.70 -18.45
CA GLU A 110 2.88 -4.94 -17.69
C GLU A 110 2.55 -4.62 -16.24
N TYR A 111 1.76 -5.47 -15.60
CA TYR A 111 1.37 -5.28 -14.22
C TYR A 111 1.24 -6.59 -13.46
N ASN A 112 1.45 -6.50 -12.15
CA ASN A 112 1.20 -7.56 -11.20
C ASN A 112 0.39 -7.01 -10.03
N SER A 113 -0.68 -7.68 -9.64
CA SER A 113 -1.41 -7.39 -8.43
C SER A 113 -1.36 -8.57 -7.48
N THR A 114 -1.02 -8.30 -6.22
CA THR A 114 -1.00 -9.26 -5.13
C THR A 114 -1.90 -8.80 -4.00
N TRP A 115 -2.52 -9.72 -3.25
CA TRP A 115 -3.33 -9.37 -2.08
C TRP A 115 -3.45 -10.53 -1.09
N THR A 116 -3.74 -10.20 0.17
CA THR A 116 -3.92 -11.15 1.29
C THR A 116 -5.31 -11.10 1.91
N SER A 117 -6.16 -10.17 1.45
CA SER A 117 -7.50 -9.93 1.99
C SER A 117 -8.61 -10.19 0.96
N SER A 118 -9.86 -9.85 1.31
CA SER A 118 -10.99 -9.84 0.38
C SER A 118 -10.94 -8.73 -0.66
N ILE A 119 -9.99 -7.78 -0.58
CA ILE A 119 -9.85 -6.67 -1.52
C ILE A 119 -8.57 -6.81 -2.32
N CYS A 120 -8.69 -6.66 -3.65
CA CYS A 120 -7.56 -6.49 -4.54
C CYS A 120 -7.61 -5.13 -5.27
N ILE A 121 -6.46 -4.71 -5.80
CA ILE A 121 -6.36 -3.54 -6.68
C ILE A 121 -6.38 -4.06 -8.12
N GLN A 122 -7.52 -3.98 -8.78
CA GLN A 122 -7.71 -4.56 -10.11
C GLN A 122 -6.98 -3.78 -11.21
N GLU A 123 -7.01 -2.45 -11.11
CA GLU A 123 -6.37 -1.55 -12.07
C GLU A 123 -5.83 -0.31 -11.36
N ALA A 124 -4.68 0.19 -11.80
CA ALA A 124 -4.13 1.45 -11.34
C ALA A 124 -3.50 2.25 -12.48
N SER A 125 -4.00 3.48 -12.68
CA SER A 125 -3.54 4.45 -13.67
C SER A 125 -3.14 5.77 -13.01
N GLN A 126 -2.57 6.69 -13.78
CA GLN A 126 -2.26 8.06 -13.33
C GLN A 126 -3.48 8.85 -12.83
N LYS A 127 -4.71 8.48 -13.24
CA LYS A 127 -5.93 9.24 -12.93
C LYS A 127 -6.98 8.44 -12.18
N SER A 128 -6.80 7.15 -12.04
CA SER A 128 -7.76 6.28 -11.37
C SER A 128 -7.09 5.06 -10.76
N PHE A 129 -7.73 4.46 -9.77
CA PHE A 129 -7.48 3.09 -9.38
C PHE A 129 -8.81 2.41 -9.03
N THR A 130 -8.91 1.11 -9.27
CA THR A 130 -10.13 0.33 -9.05
C THR A 130 -9.85 -0.74 -8.02
N LEU A 131 -10.67 -0.79 -6.98
CA LEU A 131 -10.66 -1.84 -5.98
C LEU A 131 -11.77 -2.84 -6.28
N LYS A 132 -11.51 -4.12 -6.05
CA LYS A 132 -12.51 -5.18 -6.20
C LYS A 132 -12.59 -6.02 -4.95
N ASN A 133 -13.81 -6.32 -4.53
CA ASN A 133 -14.04 -7.36 -3.54
C ASN A 133 -13.96 -8.73 -4.22
N THR A 134 -12.90 -9.48 -3.96
CA THR A 134 -12.64 -10.82 -4.47
C THR A 134 -13.37 -11.89 -3.66
N HIS A 135 -13.93 -11.54 -2.50
CA HIS A 135 -14.72 -12.45 -1.71
C HIS A 135 -16.05 -12.76 -2.40
N TYR A 136 -16.49 -14.01 -2.27
CA TYR A 136 -17.62 -14.57 -3.03
C TYR A 136 -18.98 -14.39 -2.33
N THR A 137 -19.00 -14.10 -1.03
CA THR A 137 -20.23 -14.03 -0.20
C THR A 137 -20.29 -12.82 0.72
N ASP A 138 -19.18 -12.52 1.41
CA ASP A 138 -19.08 -11.36 2.30
C ASP A 138 -18.87 -10.03 1.60
N ARG A 139 -19.56 -9.03 2.13
CA ARG A 139 -19.33 -7.61 1.82
C ARG A 139 -18.12 -7.09 2.60
N GLN A 140 -17.44 -6.10 2.04
CA GLN A 140 -16.27 -5.49 2.66
C GLN A 140 -16.44 -3.96 2.75
N SER A 141 -16.29 -3.41 3.96
CA SER A 141 -16.18 -1.96 4.14
C SER A 141 -14.78 -1.49 3.79
N LEU A 142 -14.67 -0.29 3.19
CA LEU A 142 -13.41 0.34 2.86
C LEU A 142 -12.93 1.39 3.89
N ASP A 143 -13.70 1.61 4.97
CA ASP A 143 -13.48 2.69 5.95
C ASP A 143 -12.11 2.62 6.65
N ASP A 144 -11.59 1.41 6.85
CA ASP A 144 -10.34 1.15 7.57
C ASP A 144 -9.11 1.10 6.65
N PHE A 145 -9.28 1.30 5.34
CA PHE A 145 -8.17 1.17 4.41
C PHE A 145 -7.51 2.50 4.05
N ILE A 146 -6.20 2.42 3.88
CA ILE A 146 -5.33 3.53 3.51
C ILE A 146 -4.68 3.19 2.18
N ILE A 147 -4.78 4.11 1.21
CA ILE A 147 -4.13 3.98 -0.09
C ILE A 147 -2.83 4.79 -0.10
N TRP A 148 -1.79 4.19 -0.67
CA TRP A 148 -0.47 4.78 -0.80
C TRP A 148 0.08 4.55 -2.21
N ARG A 149 0.76 5.53 -2.80
CA ARG A 149 1.30 5.40 -4.15
C ARG A 149 2.70 5.95 -4.33
N ILE A 150 3.55 5.12 -4.94
CA ILE A 150 4.94 5.40 -5.26
C ILE A 150 5.12 5.28 -6.77
N VAL A 151 5.75 6.28 -7.38
CA VAL A 151 6.00 6.34 -8.82
C VAL A 151 7.45 6.71 -9.04
N ASP A 152 8.18 5.88 -9.78
CA ASP A 152 9.63 6.00 -10.03
C ASP A 152 10.44 6.25 -8.73
N GLY A 153 10.04 5.56 -7.64
CA GLY A 153 10.68 5.67 -6.32
C GLY A 153 10.25 6.90 -5.49
N VAL A 154 9.41 7.78 -6.03
CA VAL A 154 8.92 8.98 -5.33
C VAL A 154 7.50 8.76 -4.84
N ASN A 155 7.23 9.14 -3.58
CA ASN A 155 5.89 9.14 -3.01
C ASN A 155 5.03 10.24 -3.66
N THR A 156 4.16 9.86 -4.59
CA THR A 156 3.32 10.79 -5.36
C THR A 156 1.95 10.99 -4.73
N MET A 157 1.50 10.02 -3.92
CA MET A 157 0.31 10.15 -3.09
C MET A 157 0.66 9.65 -1.70
N ALA A 158 0.80 10.57 -0.75
CA ALA A 158 1.00 10.22 0.65
C ALA A 158 -0.12 9.29 1.15
N PRO A 159 0.15 8.47 2.19
CA PRO A 159 -0.85 7.58 2.77
C PRO A 159 -2.15 8.33 3.06
N THR A 160 -3.22 7.93 2.38
CA THR A 160 -4.50 8.64 2.36
C THR A 160 -5.62 7.67 2.70
N PRO A 161 -6.40 7.92 3.76
CA PRO A 161 -7.60 7.13 4.06
C PRO A 161 -8.59 7.18 2.90
N LEU A 162 -9.25 6.05 2.62
CA LEU A 162 -10.34 6.03 1.66
C LEU A 162 -11.57 6.78 2.21
N PRO A 163 -12.45 7.33 1.34
CA PRO A 163 -13.71 7.91 1.77
C PRO A 163 -14.58 6.91 2.53
N ASN A 164 -15.21 7.39 3.60
CA ASN A 164 -16.07 6.57 4.45
C ASN A 164 -17.36 6.15 3.74
N GLU A 165 -18.02 5.13 4.29
CA GLU A 165 -19.33 4.60 3.92
C GLU A 165 -19.36 3.89 2.56
N ILE A 166 -18.19 3.46 2.06
CA ILE A 166 -18.10 2.62 0.86
C ILE A 166 -18.06 1.15 1.27
N ILE A 167 -19.11 0.42 0.90
CA ILE A 167 -19.23 -1.03 1.15
C ILE A 167 -19.31 -1.75 -0.19
N LEU A 168 -18.33 -2.60 -0.46
CA LEU A 168 -18.27 -3.43 -1.66
C LEU A 168 -19.01 -4.74 -1.43
N GLN A 169 -20.02 -5.01 -2.25
CA GLN A 169 -20.64 -6.33 -2.36
C GLN A 169 -19.65 -7.36 -2.94
N PRO A 170 -19.90 -8.66 -2.77
CA PRO A 170 -19.11 -9.71 -3.42
C PRO A 170 -18.94 -9.49 -4.92
N GLY A 171 -17.70 -9.53 -5.41
CA GLY A 171 -17.38 -9.31 -6.82
C GLY A 171 -17.52 -7.86 -7.31
N GLN A 172 -17.97 -6.92 -6.46
CA GLN A 172 -18.17 -5.53 -6.85
C GLN A 172 -16.84 -4.79 -7.00
N GLU A 173 -16.80 -3.92 -7.99
CA GLU A 173 -15.70 -3.04 -8.30
C GLU A 173 -16.07 -1.59 -7.95
N TYR A 174 -15.10 -0.83 -7.46
CA TYR A 174 -15.27 0.59 -7.17
C TYR A 174 -14.04 1.38 -7.56
N THR A 175 -14.25 2.44 -8.34
CA THR A 175 -13.17 3.23 -8.92
C THR A 175 -13.01 4.57 -8.23
N PHE A 176 -11.78 4.88 -7.83
CA PHE A 176 -11.39 6.17 -7.29
C PHE A 176 -10.71 6.97 -8.38
N HIS A 177 -11.18 8.19 -8.63
CA HIS A 177 -10.63 9.09 -9.62
C HIS A 177 -9.88 10.24 -8.98
N ALA A 178 -8.73 10.61 -9.53
CA ALA A 178 -8.15 11.93 -9.31
C ALA A 178 -9.06 13.00 -9.93
N LYS A 179 -9.00 14.23 -9.43
CA LYS A 179 -9.77 15.37 -9.92
C LYS A 179 -9.30 15.75 -11.33
N HIS A 180 -10.11 15.43 -12.34
CA HIS A 180 -9.95 15.86 -13.72
C HIS A 180 -11.31 16.10 -14.37
N LYS A 181 -11.33 16.70 -15.58
CA LYS A 181 -12.57 17.13 -16.26
C LYS A 181 -13.59 16.01 -16.46
N ASP A 182 -13.12 14.79 -16.68
CA ASP A 182 -13.96 13.61 -16.95
C ASP A 182 -14.29 12.80 -15.69
N ALA A 183 -13.70 13.15 -14.54
CA ALA A 183 -13.96 12.49 -13.27
C ALA A 183 -15.38 12.79 -12.78
N ARG A 184 -16.12 11.75 -12.41
CA ARG A 184 -17.48 11.88 -11.89
C ARG A 184 -17.65 11.03 -10.65
N ASN A 185 -18.43 11.54 -9.70
CA ASN A 185 -18.96 10.74 -8.60
C ASN A 185 -20.19 9.98 -9.12
N ILE A 186 -20.10 8.65 -9.15
CA ILE A 186 -21.23 7.78 -9.50
C ILE A 186 -21.54 6.95 -8.26
N PRO A 187 -22.67 7.21 -7.56
CA PRO A 187 -23.02 6.49 -6.35
C PRO A 187 -22.92 4.96 -6.52
N GLY A 188 -22.23 4.30 -5.60
CA GLY A 188 -22.02 2.85 -5.62
C GLY A 188 -21.00 2.32 -6.64
N THR A 189 -20.43 3.17 -7.51
CA THR A 189 -19.49 2.73 -8.56
C THR A 189 -18.16 3.49 -8.50
N SER A 190 -18.20 4.80 -8.25
CA SER A 190 -16.98 5.59 -8.24
C SER A 190 -17.10 6.89 -7.46
N CYS A 191 -15.95 7.40 -7.03
CA CYS A 191 -15.86 8.75 -6.46
C CYS A 191 -14.59 9.48 -6.91
N VAL A 192 -14.58 10.80 -6.67
CA VAL A 192 -13.46 11.69 -6.99
C VAL A 192 -12.72 12.08 -5.71
N MET A 193 -11.44 11.76 -5.65
CA MET A 193 -10.53 12.19 -4.60
C MET A 193 -10.06 13.62 -4.88
N HIS A 194 -10.86 14.60 -4.44
CA HIS A 194 -10.67 16.03 -4.77
C HIS A 194 -9.32 16.64 -4.36
N ARG A 195 -8.55 15.99 -3.48
CA ARG A 195 -7.22 16.43 -3.05
C ARG A 195 -6.11 16.13 -4.06
N HIS A 196 -6.35 15.27 -5.03
CA HIS A 196 -5.34 14.84 -6.00
C HIS A 196 -5.80 15.19 -7.42
N GLU A 197 -4.99 15.94 -8.16
CA GLU A 197 -5.24 16.19 -9.60
C GLU A 197 -4.74 15.02 -10.48
N THR A 198 -3.75 14.30 -9.96
CA THR A 198 -3.17 13.08 -10.52
C THR A 198 -2.69 12.20 -9.37
N PHE A 199 -2.61 10.89 -9.59
CA PHE A 199 -1.98 9.92 -8.70
C PHE A 199 -0.51 9.66 -9.06
N GLY A 200 0.04 10.44 -10.00
CA GLY A 200 1.43 10.35 -10.44
C GLY A 200 1.59 9.69 -11.80
N THR A 201 2.70 10.03 -12.46
CA THR A 201 3.04 9.57 -13.82
C THR A 201 4.50 9.15 -13.85
N GLY A 202 4.76 7.93 -14.30
CA GLY A 202 6.11 7.39 -14.34
C GLY A 202 6.15 6.00 -14.97
N LYS A 203 7.37 5.47 -15.07
CA LYS A 203 7.63 4.18 -15.71
C LYS A 203 7.26 3.02 -14.80
N VAL A 204 7.61 3.13 -13.53
CA VAL A 204 7.38 2.12 -12.50
C VAL A 204 6.42 2.69 -11.46
N ASN A 205 5.31 2.01 -11.24
CA ASN A 205 4.22 2.49 -10.39
C ASN A 205 3.86 1.40 -9.38
N TYR A 206 3.81 1.76 -8.10
CA TYR A 206 3.34 0.90 -7.03
C TYR A 206 2.14 1.56 -6.37
N THR A 207 0.99 0.91 -6.42
CA THR A 207 -0.21 1.30 -5.67
C THR A 207 -0.40 0.26 -4.57
N ILE A 208 -0.45 0.71 -3.32
CA ILE A 208 -0.44 -0.13 -2.14
C ILE A 208 -1.69 0.21 -1.31
N LEU A 209 -2.45 -0.80 -0.93
CA LEU A 209 -3.57 -0.71 -0.02
C LEU A 209 -3.17 -1.35 1.31
N MET A 210 -3.40 -0.63 2.41
CA MET A 210 -3.06 -1.06 3.76
C MET A 210 -4.30 -1.02 4.64
N ASP A 211 -4.33 -1.88 5.66
CA ASP A 211 -5.33 -1.81 6.72
C ASP A 211 -5.03 -0.69 7.75
N ASN A 212 -5.90 -0.56 8.75
CA ASN A 212 -5.76 0.43 9.82
C ASN A 212 -4.59 0.17 10.77
N ASN A 213 -3.98 -1.02 10.71
CA ASN A 213 -2.77 -1.39 11.43
C ASN A 213 -1.50 -1.06 10.63
N GLY A 214 -1.64 -0.64 9.37
CA GLY A 214 -0.52 -0.38 8.46
C GLY A 214 0.03 -1.65 7.80
N GLU A 215 -0.68 -2.77 7.87
CA GLU A 215 -0.32 -4.00 7.16
C GLU A 215 -0.70 -3.90 5.68
N GLU A 216 0.20 -4.31 4.80
CA GLU A 216 -0.08 -4.37 3.37
C GLU A 216 -1.10 -5.48 3.06
N ILE A 217 -2.24 -5.10 2.52
CA ILE A 217 -3.31 -6.04 2.17
C ILE A 217 -3.44 -6.29 0.67
N ALA A 218 -3.05 -5.32 -0.15
CA ALA A 218 -3.01 -5.45 -1.59
C ALA A 218 -1.97 -4.51 -2.21
N LYS A 219 -1.35 -4.96 -3.29
CA LYS A 219 -0.38 -4.20 -4.06
C LYS A 219 -0.69 -4.36 -5.54
N HIS A 220 -0.50 -3.31 -6.30
CA HIS A 220 -0.54 -3.31 -7.76
C HIS A 220 0.70 -2.60 -8.28
N GLU A 221 1.56 -3.37 -8.91
CA GLU A 221 2.83 -2.95 -9.48
C GLU A 221 2.67 -2.88 -10.99
N CYS A 222 3.22 -1.83 -11.61
CA CYS A 222 3.04 -1.63 -13.03
C CYS A 222 4.24 -0.95 -13.68
N TRP A 223 4.72 -1.52 -14.77
CA TRP A 223 5.89 -1.07 -15.51
C TRP A 223 5.58 -0.86 -16.99
N ILE A 224 6.14 0.23 -17.54
CA ILE A 224 6.10 0.53 -18.97
C ILE A 224 7.34 -0.06 -19.63
N LEU A 225 7.13 -0.98 -20.59
CA LEU A 225 8.16 -1.55 -21.45
C LEU A 225 8.45 -0.63 -22.64
N TYR A 226 9.73 -0.54 -23.02
CA TYR A 226 10.22 0.20 -24.19
C TYR A 226 10.41 -0.71 -25.41
#